data_AF-A0A397A0A0-F1
#
_entry.id   AF-A0A397A0A0-F1
#
_cell.length_a   1.000
_cell.length_b   1.000
_cell.length_c   1.000
_cell.angle_alpha   90.00
_cell.angle_beta   90.00
_cell.angle_gamma   90.00
#
_symmetry.space_group_name_H-M   'P 1'
#
loop_
_entity.id
_entity.type
_entity.pdbx_description
1 polymer ?
#
loop_
_entity_poly.entity_id
_entity_poly.type
_entity_poly.pdbx_seq_one_letter_code
_entity_poly.pdbx_strand_id
1 'polypeptide(L)'
;KMALNLEGTRLATSSDKGTLIRVFDTQSGQLLQELRCVSSSPRLIPNSQYLACSSDKYTVHIFALSQDVAGAEGLPAPPLSASRTNSGRYMSGVLTQSTPLSKEDDNTENSKSSFSFMRGLLPKYFSSEWSFAQFKVPETRTICAFGMDKNTILVVGADGSFYKAVFDANGECERTSYSKFIQADDED
;
A
#
# COMPACT_ATOMS: atom_id res chain seq x y z
N LYS A 1 11.62 13.62 0.94
CA LYS A 1 11.84 13.05 2.31
C LYS A 1 12.63 11.75 2.20
N MET A 2 13.30 11.28 3.25
CA MET A 2 14.03 10.00 3.23
C MET A 2 13.96 9.26 4.56
N ALA A 3 14.08 7.93 4.52
CA ALA A 3 14.12 7.06 5.70
C ALA A 3 14.91 5.77 5.41
N LEU A 4 15.64 5.28 6.41
CA LEU A 4 16.32 3.99 6.38
C LEU A 4 15.50 2.94 7.11
N ASN A 5 15.66 1.66 6.75
CA ASN A 5 15.23 0.57 7.61
C ASN A 5 16.16 0.46 8.83
N LEU A 6 15.73 -0.31 9.84
CA LEU A 6 16.50 -0.48 11.08
C LEU A 6 17.90 -1.07 10.83
N GLU A 7 18.01 -1.98 9.87
CA GLU A 7 19.28 -2.62 9.50
C GLU A 7 20.19 -1.70 8.67
N GLY A 8 19.69 -0.56 8.20
CA GLY A 8 20.44 0.38 7.36
C GLY A 8 20.77 -0.15 5.95
N THR A 9 20.19 -1.28 5.53
CA THR A 9 20.41 -1.90 4.22
C THR A 9 19.54 -1.32 3.11
N ARG A 10 18.46 -0.62 3.44
CA ARG A 10 17.49 -0.05 2.50
C ARG A 10 17.22 1.41 2.79
N LEU A 11 17.26 2.23 1.75
CA LEU A 11 16.93 3.65 1.79
C LEU A 11 15.67 3.92 0.97
N ALA A 12 14.62 4.39 1.63
CA ALA A 12 13.43 4.90 0.97
C ALA A 12 13.52 6.43 0.81
N THR A 13 13.26 6.94 -0.38
CA THR A 13 13.23 8.38 -0.68
C THR A 13 11.93 8.76 -1.38
N SER A 14 11.42 9.94 -1.09
CA SER A 14 10.29 10.55 -1.81
C SER A 14 10.70 11.87 -2.43
N SER A 15 10.14 12.19 -3.59
CA SER A 15 10.24 13.54 -4.16
C SER A 15 9.48 14.56 -3.31
N ASP A 16 9.75 15.85 -3.52
CA ASP A 16 9.05 16.95 -2.83
C ASP A 16 7.56 17.03 -3.20
N LYS A 17 7.21 16.53 -4.39
CA LYS A 17 5.81 16.37 -4.81
C LYS A 17 5.13 15.16 -4.17
N GLY A 18 5.89 14.25 -3.57
CA GLY A 18 5.38 13.06 -2.86
C GLY A 18 4.80 11.95 -3.74
N THR A 19 4.77 12.10 -5.07
CA THR A 19 4.08 11.16 -5.97
C THR A 19 4.79 9.83 -6.20
N LEU A 20 6.11 9.81 -6.01
CA LEU A 20 6.94 8.63 -6.19
C LEU A 20 7.80 8.41 -4.95
N ILE A 21 7.84 7.16 -4.53
CA ILE A 21 8.77 6.67 -3.53
C ILE A 21 9.72 5.69 -4.22
N ARG A 22 11.02 5.84 -3.97
CA ARG A 22 12.06 4.94 -4.47
C ARG A 22 12.76 4.28 -3.31
N VAL A 23 12.96 2.97 -3.42
CA VAL A 23 13.68 2.16 -2.45
C VAL A 23 14.99 1.71 -3.07
N PHE A 24 16.09 1.98 -2.39
CA PHE A 24 17.44 1.68 -2.83
C PHE A 24 18.12 0.71 -1.85
N ASP A 25 18.99 -0.14 -2.36
CA ASP A 25 19.97 -0.84 -1.55
C ASP A 25 21.10 0.13 -1.18
N THR A 26 21.44 0.21 0.10
CA THR A 26 22.42 1.20 0.59
C THR A 26 23.87 0.79 0.33
N GLN A 27 24.13 -0.50 0.16
CA GLN A 27 25.48 -1.00 -0.08
C GLN A 27 25.91 -0.80 -1.54
N SER A 28 25.05 -1.18 -2.48
CA SER A 28 25.29 -1.11 -3.92
C SER A 28 24.79 0.18 -4.56
N GLY A 29 23.88 0.90 -3.91
CA GLY A 29 23.19 2.07 -4.47
C GLY A 29 22.15 1.74 -5.54
N GLN A 30 21.85 0.45 -5.76
CA GLN A 30 20.89 0.03 -6.79
C GLN A 30 19.46 0.41 -6.40
N LEU A 31 18.68 0.87 -7.40
CA LEU A 31 17.25 1.06 -7.26
C LEU A 31 16.57 -0.31 -7.23
N LEU A 32 15.94 -0.65 -6.10
CA LEU A 32 15.24 -1.90 -5.90
C LEU A 32 13.78 -1.81 -6.36
N GLN A 33 13.10 -0.71 -6.04
CA GLN A 33 11.67 -0.58 -6.31
C GLN A 33 11.22 0.88 -6.42
N GLU A 34 10.27 1.14 -7.32
CA GLU A 34 9.54 2.42 -7.41
C GLU A 34 8.06 2.21 -7.09
N LEU A 35 7.55 2.98 -6.14
CA LEU A 35 6.20 2.89 -5.57
C LEU A 35 5.45 4.21 -5.81
N ARG A 36 4.14 4.14 -6.01
CA ARG A 36 3.29 5.33 -6.14
C ARG A 36 2.65 5.66 -4.81
N CYS A 37 2.98 6.85 -4.29
CA CYS A 37 2.31 7.37 -3.11
C CYS A 37 1.27 8.41 -3.50
N VAL A 38 0.12 8.35 -2.84
CA VAL A 38 -0.99 9.29 -3.06
C VAL A 38 -0.86 10.53 -2.14
N SER A 39 0.21 10.60 -1.33
CA SER A 39 0.44 11.72 -0.40
C SER A 39 1.42 12.74 -0.96
N SER A 40 1.13 14.02 -0.73
CA SER A 40 2.01 15.12 -1.11
C SER A 40 3.27 15.22 -0.24
N SER A 41 3.24 14.70 0.99
CA SER A 41 4.34 14.82 1.95
C SER A 41 4.49 13.55 2.80
N PRO A 42 4.82 12.40 2.19
CA PRO A 42 4.77 11.11 2.87
C PRO A 42 5.83 10.99 3.97
N ARG A 43 5.44 10.59 5.18
CA ARG A 43 6.42 10.13 6.18
C ARG A 43 6.67 8.64 5.96
N LEU A 44 7.91 8.31 5.57
CA LEU A 44 8.32 6.96 5.17
C LEU A 44 8.86 6.19 6.38
N ILE A 45 8.41 4.95 6.55
CA ILE A 45 8.97 3.99 7.51
C ILE A 45 9.16 2.65 6.80
N PRO A 46 10.37 2.36 6.29
CA PRO A 46 10.67 1.05 5.73
C PRO A 46 11.03 0.04 6.82
N ASN A 47 10.68 -1.22 6.60
CA ASN A 47 11.33 -2.37 7.22
C ASN A 47 11.84 -3.31 6.10
N SER A 48 12.25 -4.52 6.46
CA SER A 48 12.80 -5.47 5.47
C SER A 48 11.77 -6.04 4.47
N GLN A 49 10.47 -6.00 4.78
CA GLN A 49 9.40 -6.63 3.96
C GLN A 49 8.37 -5.63 3.43
N TYR A 50 8.27 -4.47 4.05
CA TYR A 50 7.19 -3.51 3.84
C TYR A 50 7.71 -2.08 3.97
N LEU A 51 7.00 -1.16 3.35
CA LEU A 51 7.15 0.27 3.54
C LEU A 51 5.82 0.86 3.98
N ALA A 52 5.80 1.50 5.15
CA ALA A 52 4.66 2.30 5.59
C ALA A 52 4.84 3.77 5.18
N CYS A 53 3.72 4.40 4.85
CA CYS A 53 3.64 5.80 4.49
C CYS A 53 2.42 6.43 5.16
N SER A 54 2.64 7.31 6.15
CA SER A 54 1.56 8.17 6.66
C SER A 54 1.29 9.31 5.69
N SER A 55 0.03 9.45 5.31
CA SER A 55 -0.48 10.45 4.35
C SER A 55 -1.19 11.62 5.06
N ASP A 56 -1.24 12.74 4.34
CA ASP A 56 -2.05 13.92 4.63
C ASP A 56 -3.57 13.66 4.56
N LYS A 57 -3.99 12.55 3.95
CA LYS A 57 -5.39 12.13 3.86
C LYS A 57 -5.85 11.19 4.98
N TYR A 58 -5.20 11.25 6.14
CA TYR A 58 -5.57 10.46 7.33
C TYR A 58 -5.56 8.94 7.08
N THR A 59 -4.69 8.50 6.17
CA THR A 59 -4.52 7.08 5.81
C THR A 59 -3.05 6.72 5.90
N VAL A 60 -2.76 5.57 6.51
CA VAL A 60 -1.45 4.93 6.44
C VAL A 60 -1.49 3.90 5.32
N HIS A 61 -0.65 4.08 4.32
CA HIS A 61 -0.45 3.15 3.22
C HIS A 61 0.69 2.19 3.55
N ILE A 62 0.50 0.90 3.31
CA ILE A 62 1.51 -0.13 3.49
C ILE A 62 1.79 -0.74 2.12
N PHE A 63 3.04 -0.72 1.69
CA PHE A 63 3.51 -1.30 0.43
C PHE A 63 4.33 -2.54 0.74
N ALA A 64 4.15 -3.61 -0.02
CA ALA A 64 5.05 -4.75 0.03
C ALA A 64 6.36 -4.40 -0.70
N LEU A 65 7.49 -4.78 -0.11
CA LEU A 65 8.80 -4.63 -0.73
C LEU A 65 9.22 -5.94 -1.39
N SER A 66 9.69 -5.85 -2.62
CA SER A 66 10.29 -6.98 -3.31
C SER A 66 11.52 -7.47 -2.54
N GLN A 67 11.51 -8.76 -2.20
CA GLN A 67 12.72 -9.45 -1.76
C GLN A 67 13.49 -9.82 -3.02
N ASP A 68 14.54 -9.06 -3.33
CA ASP A 68 15.52 -9.55 -4.29
C ASP A 68 16.21 -10.76 -3.67
N VAL A 69 15.82 -11.93 -4.14
CA VAL A 69 16.62 -13.15 -4.03
C VAL A 69 17.84 -12.93 -4.92
N ALA A 70 18.86 -12.26 -4.39
CA ALA A 70 20.15 -12.19 -5.02
C ALA A 70 20.72 -13.62 -5.13
N GLY A 71 20.58 -14.25 -6.31
CA GLY A 71 21.43 -15.38 -6.72
C GLY A 71 20.81 -16.75 -6.99
N ALA A 72 19.51 -16.90 -7.30
CA ALA A 72 18.98 -18.18 -7.76
C ALA A 72 18.62 -18.13 -9.26
N GLU A 73 19.60 -18.39 -10.11
CA GLU A 73 19.36 -18.91 -11.46
C GLU A 73 18.45 -20.17 -11.35
N GLY A 74 17.28 -20.14 -11.99
CA GLY A 74 16.63 -21.37 -12.44
C GLY A 74 15.49 -21.99 -11.62
N LEU A 75 14.70 -21.26 -10.83
CA LEU A 75 13.38 -21.77 -10.39
C LEU A 75 12.27 -20.73 -10.57
N PRO A 76 11.08 -21.13 -11.06
CA PRO A 76 9.96 -20.20 -11.22
C PRO A 76 9.52 -19.71 -9.84
N ALA A 77 9.44 -18.37 -9.70
CA ALA A 77 8.79 -17.75 -8.56
C ALA A 77 7.40 -18.36 -8.34
N PRO A 78 6.96 -18.55 -7.07
CA PRO A 78 5.60 -19.02 -6.81
C PRO A 78 4.61 -18.06 -7.48
N PRO A 79 3.55 -18.55 -8.12
CA PRO A 79 2.60 -17.68 -8.80
C PRO A 79 1.85 -16.88 -7.74
N LEU A 80 2.20 -15.59 -7.59
CA LEU A 80 1.30 -14.61 -7.00
C LEU A 80 0.25 -14.24 -8.06
N SER A 81 -0.59 -15.22 -8.40
CA SER A 81 -1.79 -15.02 -9.20
C SER A 81 -3.00 -14.95 -8.26
N ALA A 82 -3.30 -13.76 -7.76
CA ALA A 82 -4.66 -13.45 -7.31
C ALA A 82 -5.41 -12.74 -8.45
N SER A 83 -5.44 -13.39 -9.62
CA SER A 83 -6.47 -13.09 -10.62
C SER A 83 -7.75 -13.72 -10.12
N ARG A 84 -8.69 -12.85 -9.73
CA ARG A 84 -10.08 -13.14 -9.42
C ARG A 84 -10.67 -14.11 -10.46
N THR A 85 -11.07 -15.31 -10.03
CA THR A 85 -12.12 -16.08 -10.70
C THR A 85 -13.25 -16.28 -9.71
N ASN A 86 -14.33 -15.56 -9.96
CA ASN A 86 -15.57 -15.63 -9.20
C ASN A 86 -16.23 -17.00 -9.48
N SER A 87 -16.22 -17.89 -8.49
CA SER A 87 -16.97 -19.15 -8.55
C SER A 87 -18.38 -18.94 -8.00
N GLY A 88 -19.33 -18.70 -8.91
CA GLY A 88 -20.76 -18.88 -8.66
C GLY A 88 -21.33 -19.86 -9.71
N ARG A 89 -21.47 -21.14 -9.33
CA ARG A 89 -22.41 -22.10 -9.96
C ARG A 89 -23.81 -21.72 -9.40
N TYR A 90 -24.95 -21.77 -10.09
CA TYR A 90 -25.60 -22.86 -10.83
C TYR A 90 -26.65 -22.31 -11.84
N MET A 91 -27.03 -23.19 -12.77
CA MET A 91 -27.86 -23.03 -13.98
C MET A 91 -29.29 -22.50 -13.80
N SER A 92 -29.85 -21.86 -14.85
CA SER A 92 -30.91 -22.43 -15.73
C SER A 92 -31.60 -21.36 -16.61
N GLY A 93 -31.68 -21.62 -17.93
CA GLY A 93 -32.92 -21.45 -18.70
C GLY A 93 -33.26 -20.13 -19.42
N VAL A 94 -33.13 -20.17 -20.75
CA VAL A 94 -34.11 -19.70 -21.78
C VAL A 94 -34.16 -18.21 -22.21
N LEU A 95 -34.05 -18.07 -23.55
CA LEU A 95 -34.42 -16.99 -24.51
C LEU A 95 -35.35 -15.85 -24.04
N THR A 96 -35.02 -14.60 -24.37
CA THR A 96 -35.68 -13.76 -25.41
C THR A 96 -35.18 -12.30 -25.42
N GLN A 97 -35.48 -11.62 -26.51
CA GLN A 97 -34.97 -10.39 -27.11
C GLN A 97 -35.61 -9.10 -26.53
N SER A 98 -34.84 -7.99 -26.42
CA SER A 98 -35.20 -6.55 -26.62
C SER A 98 -34.52 -5.56 -25.64
N THR A 99 -34.10 -4.41 -26.17
CA THR A 99 -33.62 -3.16 -25.51
C THR A 99 -34.82 -2.25 -25.14
N PRO A 100 -34.66 -1.04 -24.53
CA PRO A 100 -33.61 -0.42 -23.69
C PRO A 100 -34.19 0.15 -22.35
N LEU A 101 -33.35 0.61 -21.40
CA LEU A 101 -33.47 1.93 -20.72
C LEU A 101 -32.38 2.14 -19.65
N SER A 102 -31.86 3.36 -19.64
CA SER A 102 -30.84 3.97 -18.78
C SER A 102 -31.07 3.85 -17.27
N LYS A 103 -29.99 3.57 -16.51
CA LYS A 103 -29.64 4.26 -15.25
C LYS A 103 -28.12 4.30 -15.08
N GLU A 104 -27.63 5.49 -14.77
CA GLU A 104 -26.25 5.79 -14.39
C GLU A 104 -25.94 5.09 -13.08
N ASP A 105 -24.81 4.36 -13.02
CA ASP A 105 -24.15 4.01 -11.78
C ASP A 105 -22.66 4.33 -11.93
N ASP A 106 -22.18 5.05 -10.92
CA ASP A 106 -20.82 5.51 -10.67
C ASP A 106 -19.86 4.31 -10.58
N ASN A 107 -19.18 4.03 -11.70
CA ASN A 107 -18.07 3.10 -11.74
C ASN A 107 -16.78 3.92 -11.74
N THR A 108 -16.18 4.12 -10.57
CA THR A 108 -14.73 4.34 -10.46
C THR A 108 -14.00 3.05 -10.83
N GLU A 109 -14.14 2.62 -12.08
CA GLU A 109 -13.24 1.68 -12.70
C GLU A 109 -11.94 2.41 -13.00
N ASN A 110 -10.84 1.85 -12.49
CA ASN A 110 -9.51 2.21 -12.92
C ASN A 110 -9.42 2.01 -14.44
N SER A 111 -9.58 3.12 -15.18
CA SER A 111 -9.26 3.21 -16.59
C SER A 111 -7.77 2.98 -16.72
N LYS A 112 -7.40 1.69 -16.79
CA LYS A 112 -6.10 1.25 -17.28
C LYS A 112 -5.99 1.83 -18.68
N SER A 113 -5.28 2.94 -18.79
CA SER A 113 -5.05 3.58 -20.07
C SER A 113 -4.51 2.51 -21.02
N SER A 114 -5.19 2.32 -22.14
CA SER A 114 -4.83 1.37 -23.18
C SER A 114 -3.50 1.79 -23.80
N PHE A 115 -2.41 1.44 -23.13
CA PHE A 115 -1.07 1.45 -23.69
C PHE A 115 -0.52 0.02 -23.70
N SER A 116 -1.32 -0.88 -24.25
CA SER A 116 -0.95 -2.30 -24.46
C SER A 116 0.24 -2.49 -25.41
N PHE A 117 0.70 -1.42 -26.08
CA PHE A 117 1.70 -1.49 -27.16
C PHE A 117 3.17 -1.37 -26.73
N MET A 118 3.49 -1.03 -25.46
CA MET A 118 4.91 -0.95 -24.99
C MET A 118 5.27 -1.90 -23.85
N ARG A 119 4.46 -2.93 -23.57
CA ARG A 119 4.75 -3.91 -22.52
C ARG A 119 6.10 -4.65 -22.66
N GLY A 120 6.73 -4.61 -23.84
CA GLY A 120 8.03 -5.24 -24.11
C GLY A 120 9.25 -4.32 -24.09
N LEU A 121 9.09 -3.00 -23.90
CA LEU A 121 10.19 -2.02 -23.96
C LEU A 121 10.36 -1.19 -22.68
N LEU A 122 9.48 -1.39 -21.71
CA LEU A 122 9.56 -0.71 -20.42
C LEU A 122 10.30 -1.63 -19.44
N PRO A 123 11.38 -1.13 -18.82
CA PRO A 123 12.10 -1.94 -17.84
C PRO A 123 11.19 -2.38 -16.69
N LYS A 124 11.46 -3.56 -16.11
CA LYS A 124 10.64 -4.21 -15.06
C LYS A 124 10.26 -3.32 -13.86
N TYR A 125 11.00 -2.25 -13.62
CA TYR A 125 10.74 -1.27 -12.57
C TYR A 125 9.55 -0.32 -12.85
N PHE A 126 8.90 -0.40 -14.03
CA PHE A 126 7.78 0.47 -14.40
C PHE A 126 6.38 -0.03 -14.00
N SER A 127 6.26 -1.16 -13.28
CA SER A 127 5.00 -1.62 -12.68
C SER A 127 4.83 -1.06 -11.27
N SER A 128 4.69 0.26 -11.14
CA SER A 128 4.52 0.88 -9.82
C SER A 128 3.23 0.36 -9.15
N GLU A 129 3.39 -0.34 -8.04
CA GLU A 129 2.27 -0.92 -7.29
C GLU A 129 1.60 0.15 -6.41
N TRP A 130 0.27 0.06 -6.29
CA TRP A 130 -0.47 0.77 -5.24
C TRP A 130 -0.17 0.13 -3.88
N SER A 131 -0.61 0.79 -2.80
CA SER A 131 -0.46 0.23 -1.46
C SER A 131 -1.15 -1.13 -1.34
N PHE A 132 -0.43 -2.11 -0.81
CA PHE A 132 -0.91 -3.46 -0.47
C PHE A 132 -2.02 -3.41 0.58
N ALA A 133 -1.83 -2.63 1.64
CA ALA A 133 -2.82 -2.45 2.70
C ALA A 133 -3.00 -0.98 3.05
N GLN A 134 -4.17 -0.62 3.59
CA GLN A 134 -4.48 0.74 4.02
C GLN A 134 -5.15 0.74 5.38
N PHE A 135 -4.71 1.63 6.27
CA PHE A 135 -5.32 1.85 7.56
C PHE A 135 -5.75 3.31 7.68
N LYS A 136 -7.07 3.54 7.78
CA LYS A 136 -7.65 4.89 7.90
C LYS A 136 -7.80 5.27 9.36
N VAL A 137 -7.41 6.49 9.69
CA VAL A 137 -7.59 7.10 11.02
C VAL A 137 -8.56 8.29 10.92
N PRO A 138 -9.15 8.73 12.05
CA PRO A 138 -9.84 10.02 12.12
C PRO A 138 -8.95 11.18 11.67
N GLU A 139 -9.54 12.34 11.38
CA GLU A 139 -8.90 13.49 10.72
C GLU A 139 -7.83 14.21 11.55
N THR A 140 -6.76 13.49 11.90
CA THR A 140 -5.61 13.96 12.67
C THR A 140 -4.34 13.69 11.88
N ARG A 141 -3.36 14.59 11.99
CA ARG A 141 -2.03 14.35 11.42
C ARG A 141 -1.39 13.21 12.20
N THR A 142 -0.82 12.25 11.47
CA THR A 142 -0.22 11.07 12.10
C THR A 142 1.25 10.89 11.79
N ILE A 143 1.91 10.17 12.68
CA ILE A 143 3.11 9.41 12.39
C ILE A 143 2.80 7.93 12.57
N CYS A 144 3.56 7.06 11.93
CA CYS A 144 3.41 5.62 12.11
C CYS A 144 4.76 4.93 12.26
N ALA A 145 4.74 3.68 12.70
CA ALA A 145 5.88 2.79 12.79
C ALA A 145 5.40 1.34 12.67
N PHE A 146 6.27 0.43 12.24
CA PHE A 146 5.99 -0.99 12.36
C PHE A 146 6.14 -1.42 13.83
N GLY A 147 5.19 -2.22 14.31
CA GLY A 147 5.28 -2.86 15.62
C GLY A 147 6.30 -3.99 15.62
N MET A 148 6.61 -4.49 16.82
CA MET A 148 7.47 -5.68 16.99
C MET A 148 6.77 -6.95 16.52
N ASP A 149 5.45 -7.01 16.70
CA ASP A 149 4.62 -8.12 16.23
C ASP A 149 4.56 -8.10 14.69
N LYS A 150 4.54 -9.29 14.08
CA LYS A 150 4.44 -9.43 12.63
C LYS A 150 3.19 -8.71 12.11
N ASN A 151 3.33 -8.07 10.94
CA ASN A 151 2.26 -7.35 10.25
C ASN A 151 1.50 -6.34 11.13
N THR A 152 2.20 -5.72 12.08
CA THR A 152 1.59 -4.74 12.99
C THR A 152 2.05 -3.34 12.62
N ILE A 153 1.11 -2.40 12.57
CA ILE A 153 1.38 -0.98 12.42
C ILE A 153 0.90 -0.23 13.68
N LEU A 154 1.75 0.66 14.16
CA LEU A 154 1.46 1.61 15.22
C LEU A 154 1.23 2.97 14.58
N VAL A 155 0.20 3.68 14.99
CA VAL A 155 -0.13 5.01 14.48
C VAL A 155 -0.39 5.95 15.65
N VAL A 156 0.28 7.10 15.64
CA VAL A 156 0.18 8.15 16.66
C VAL A 156 -0.35 9.41 16.00
N GLY A 157 -1.48 9.92 16.49
CA GLY A 157 -2.10 11.17 16.08
C GLY A 157 -1.62 12.36 16.89
N ALA A 158 -1.61 13.53 16.28
CA ALA A 158 -1.27 14.80 16.93
C ALA A 158 -2.28 15.24 18.01
N ASP A 159 -3.47 14.66 18.00
CA ASP A 159 -4.57 14.83 18.96
C ASP A 159 -4.43 13.95 20.21
N GLY A 160 -3.30 13.24 20.36
CA GLY A 160 -3.07 12.33 21.46
C GLY A 160 -3.66 10.93 21.24
N SER A 161 -4.16 10.62 20.03
CA SER A 161 -4.69 9.29 19.72
C SER A 161 -3.58 8.30 19.39
N PHE A 162 -3.68 7.09 19.92
CA PHE A 162 -2.80 5.96 19.63
C PHE A 162 -3.61 4.80 19.08
N TYR A 163 -3.15 4.21 17.97
CA TYR A 163 -3.76 3.05 17.33
C TYR A 163 -2.73 1.95 17.15
N LYS A 164 -3.11 0.72 17.45
CA LYS A 164 -2.44 -0.50 16.99
C LYS A 164 -3.37 -1.17 15.98
N ALA A 165 -2.85 -1.49 14.81
CA ALA A 165 -3.56 -2.26 13.81
C ALA A 165 -2.69 -3.41 13.29
N VAL A 166 -3.33 -4.50 12.91
CA VAL A 166 -2.69 -5.64 12.24
C VAL A 166 -3.21 -5.71 10.82
N PHE A 167 -2.37 -6.14 9.88
CA PHE A 167 -2.78 -6.35 8.50
C PHE A 167 -2.54 -7.80 8.06
N ASP A 168 -3.46 -8.34 7.28
CA ASP A 168 -3.40 -9.72 6.84
C ASP A 168 -2.69 -9.87 5.47
N ALA A 169 -2.66 -11.09 4.94
CA ALA A 169 -2.07 -11.38 3.64
C ALA A 169 -2.90 -10.87 2.45
N ASN A 170 -4.17 -10.51 2.68
CA ASN A 170 -5.07 -9.95 1.68
C ASN A 170 -5.01 -8.41 1.64
N GLY A 171 -4.30 -7.80 2.59
CA GLY A 171 -4.17 -6.36 2.71
C GLY A 171 -5.29 -5.70 3.53
N GLU A 172 -6.09 -6.50 4.24
CA GLU A 172 -7.10 -5.99 5.17
C GLU A 172 -6.43 -5.57 6.48
N CYS A 173 -6.74 -4.36 6.96
CA CYS A 173 -6.25 -3.85 8.24
C CYS A 173 -7.35 -3.89 9.30
N GLU A 174 -7.04 -4.47 10.45
CA GLU A 174 -7.91 -4.48 11.62
C GLU A 174 -7.27 -3.74 12.80
N ARG A 175 -8.01 -2.82 13.43
CA ARG A 175 -7.55 -2.14 14.64
C ARG A 175 -7.68 -3.07 15.85
N THR A 176 -6.55 -3.42 16.45
CA THR A 176 -6.48 -4.28 17.64
C THR A 176 -6.41 -3.51 18.95
N SER A 177 -5.95 -2.25 18.92
CA SER A 177 -5.93 -1.39 20.12
C SER A 177 -6.15 0.06 19.78
N TYR A 178 -6.74 0.78 20.72
CA TYR A 178 -6.89 2.23 20.71
C TYR A 178 -6.71 2.76 22.13
N SER A 179 -6.01 3.89 22.25
CA SER A 179 -5.92 4.65 23.50
C SER A 179 -5.76 6.13 23.17
N LYS A 180 -6.13 7.00 24.11
CA LYS A 180 -5.83 8.43 24.04
C LYS A 180 -4.87 8.77 25.18
N PHE A 181 -3.67 9.23 24.84
CA PHE A 181 -2.60 9.50 25.80
C PHE A 181 -2.52 10.97 26.24
N ILE A 182 -3.39 11.83 25.68
CA ILE A 182 -3.60 13.21 26.12
C ILE A 182 -5.05 13.31 26.60
N GLN A 183 -5.25 13.56 27.90
CA GLN A 183 -6.55 13.96 28.43
C GLN A 183 -6.76 15.44 28.11
N ALA A 184 -7.98 15.82 27.74
CA ALA A 184 -8.35 17.22 27.79
C ALA A 184 -8.42 17.59 29.28
N ASP A 185 -7.74 18.66 29.68
CA ASP A 185 -8.08 19.30 30.94
C ASP A 185 -9.52 19.81 30.76
N ASP A 186 -10.48 19.18 31.41
CA ASP A 186 -11.84 19.70 31.46
C ASP A 186 -11.74 21.07 32.16
N GLU A 187 -11.93 22.16 31.40
CA GLU A 187 -12.07 23.50 31.97
C GLU A 187 -13.40 23.53 32.75
N ASP A 188 -13.31 23.45 34.09
CA ASP A 188 -14.41 23.65 35.05
C ASP A 188 -15.01 25.07 34.99
#